data_AF-K7ZN66-F1
#
_entry.id   AF-K7ZN66-F1
#
_cell.length_a   1.000
_cell.length_b   1.000
_cell.length_c   1.000
_cell.angle_alpha   90.00
_cell.angle_beta   90.00
_cell.angle_gamma   90.00
#
_symmetry.space_group_name_H-M   'P 1'
#
loop_
_entity.id
_entity.type
_entity.pdbx_description
1 polymer ?
#
loop_
_entity_poly.entity_id
_entity_poly.type
_entity_poly.pdbx_seq_one_letter_code
_entity_poly.pdbx_strand_id
1 'polypeptide(L)'
;MAKIIYTHTDEAPMLATYSFLPIVEAYASTAGVEVETRDISLAGRIIAVFGDFLTEEQRTGNALAELGELAKQPEANIIKLPNISASVPQLKAAIAELQAQGFALPDYPDNPSSD
;
A
#
# COMPACT_ATOMS: atom_id res chain seq x y z
N MET A 1 -21.41 -11.79 1.32
CA MET A 1 -21.59 -10.57 0.49
C MET A 1 -20.34 -10.41 -0.35
N ALA A 2 -20.47 -10.02 -1.62
CA ALA A 2 -19.31 -9.82 -2.49
C ALA A 2 -18.57 -8.55 -2.05
N LYS A 3 -17.24 -8.64 -1.89
CA LYS A 3 -16.36 -7.55 -1.50
C LYS A 3 -15.38 -7.26 -2.62
N ILE A 4 -15.23 -6.00 -3.00
CA ILE A 4 -14.22 -5.54 -3.95
C ILE A 4 -13.07 -4.95 -3.14
N ILE A 5 -11.85 -5.37 -3.46
CA ILE A 5 -10.65 -4.71 -2.96
C ILE A 5 -10.14 -3.73 -4.01
N TYR A 6 -10.05 -2.46 -3.63
CA TYR A 6 -9.54 -1.38 -4.48
C TYR A 6 -8.14 -1.00 -4.03
N THR A 7 -7.12 -1.22 -4.86
CA THR A 7 -5.75 -0.95 -4.43
C THR A 7 -5.49 0.55 -4.31
N HIS A 8 -5.06 1.00 -3.14
CA HIS A 8 -4.46 2.32 -2.96
C HIS A 8 -2.99 2.22 -3.40
N THR A 9 -2.58 3.06 -4.34
CA THR A 9 -1.25 2.96 -4.98
C THR A 9 -0.47 4.26 -4.86
N ASP A 10 0.20 4.70 -5.92
CA ASP A 10 1.19 5.78 -5.92
C ASP A 10 0.78 6.87 -6.93
N GLU A 11 1.38 8.06 -6.79
CA GLU A 11 1.40 9.14 -7.79
C GLU A 11 0.01 9.45 -8.40
N ALA A 12 -0.10 9.50 -9.73
CA ALA A 12 -1.33 9.92 -10.42
C ALA A 12 -2.53 9.00 -10.15
N PRO A 13 -2.42 7.65 -10.20
CA PRO A 13 -3.52 6.76 -9.82
C PRO A 13 -4.02 6.94 -8.38
N MET A 14 -3.12 7.22 -7.43
CA MET A 14 -3.50 7.49 -6.05
C MET A 14 -4.33 8.79 -5.96
N LEU A 15 -3.89 9.87 -6.59
CA LEU A 15 -4.69 11.12 -6.66
C LEU A 15 -6.07 10.91 -7.30
N ALA A 16 -6.14 10.13 -8.39
CA ALA A 16 -7.40 9.81 -9.04
C ALA A 16 -8.32 8.99 -8.12
N THR A 17 -7.75 8.09 -7.31
CA THR A 17 -8.48 7.26 -6.34
C THR A 17 -9.19 8.12 -5.30
N TYR A 18 -8.55 9.16 -4.76
CA TYR A 18 -9.19 10.08 -3.80
C TYR A 18 -10.46 10.75 -4.34
N SER A 19 -10.53 10.97 -5.66
CA SER A 19 -11.72 11.53 -6.33
C SER A 19 -12.76 10.46 -6.68
N PHE A 20 -12.30 9.34 -7.24
CA PHE A 20 -13.19 8.37 -7.86
C PHE A 20 -13.71 7.29 -6.92
N LEU A 21 -12.93 6.88 -5.91
CA LEU A 21 -13.33 5.81 -4.99
C LEU A 21 -14.65 6.11 -4.24
N PRO A 22 -14.90 7.32 -3.71
CA PRO A 22 -16.19 7.63 -3.06
C PRO A 22 -17.40 7.45 -3.98
N ILE A 23 -17.22 7.70 -5.29
CA ILE A 23 -18.27 7.48 -6.30
C ILE A 23 -18.51 5.99 -6.50
N VAL A 24 -17.44 5.20 -6.62
CA VAL A 24 -17.51 3.74 -6.75
C VAL A 24 -18.22 3.12 -5.54
N GLU A 25 -17.83 3.52 -4.32
CA GLU A 25 -18.45 3.07 -3.06
C GLU A 25 -19.95 3.38 -3.01
N ALA A 26 -20.34 4.62 -3.33
CA ALA A 26 -21.73 5.05 -3.31
C ALA A 26 -22.59 4.19 -4.26
N TYR A 27 -22.13 3.94 -5.49
CA TYR A 27 -22.86 3.13 -6.45
C TYR A 27 -22.87 1.63 -6.09
N ALA A 28 -21.72 1.07 -5.68
CA ALA A 28 -21.59 -0.34 -5.31
C ALA A 28 -22.47 -0.71 -4.11
N SER A 29 -22.60 0.19 -3.13
CA SER A 29 -23.43 -0.03 -1.94
C SER A 29 -24.90 -0.29 -2.27
N THR A 30 -25.43 0.29 -3.36
CA THR A 30 -26.82 0.07 -3.81
C THR A 30 -27.10 -1.37 -4.23
N ALA A 31 -26.05 -2.14 -4.56
CA ALA A 31 -26.12 -3.55 -4.89
C ALA A 31 -25.68 -4.47 -3.73
N GLY A 32 -25.43 -3.91 -2.54
CA GLY A 32 -24.93 -4.66 -1.39
C GLY A 32 -23.48 -5.15 -1.57
N VAL A 33 -22.69 -4.46 -2.38
CA VAL A 33 -21.27 -4.75 -2.62
C VAL A 33 -20.43 -3.79 -1.77
N GLU A 34 -19.58 -4.35 -0.91
CA GLU A 34 -18.63 -3.58 -0.10
C GLU A 34 -17.36 -3.32 -0.91
N VAL A 35 -16.79 -2.12 -0.79
CA VAL A 35 -15.50 -1.77 -1.37
C VAL A 35 -14.56 -1.42 -0.24
N GLU A 36 -13.42 -2.10 -0.16
CA GLU A 36 -12.37 -1.82 0.81
C GLU A 36 -11.07 -1.48 0.09
N THR A 37 -10.25 -0.65 0.72
CA THR A 37 -8.90 -0.39 0.23
C THR A 37 -7.87 -1.35 0.83
N ARG A 38 -6.83 -1.61 0.07
CA ARG A 38 -5.57 -2.20 0.55
C ARG A 38 -4.43 -1.37 -0.01
N ASP A 39 -3.58 -0.85 0.88
CA ASP A 39 -2.46 0.01 0.49
C ASP A 39 -1.27 -0.83 0.03
N ILE A 40 -0.92 -0.68 -1.24
CA ILE A 40 0.24 -1.30 -1.86
C ILE A 40 1.20 -0.25 -2.43
N SER A 41 1.07 1.00 -1.99
CA SER A 41 2.01 2.08 -2.29
C SER A 41 3.44 1.69 -1.90
N LEU A 42 4.43 2.33 -2.50
CA LEU A 42 5.83 2.16 -2.14
C LEU A 42 6.05 2.44 -0.65
N ALA A 43 5.48 3.54 -0.14
CA ALA A 43 5.60 3.93 1.26
C ALA A 43 4.96 2.88 2.20
N GLY A 44 3.71 2.48 1.93
CA GLY A 44 3.00 1.49 2.74
C GLY A 44 3.73 0.14 2.79
N ARG A 45 4.31 -0.29 1.67
CA ARG A 45 5.11 -1.53 1.61
C ARG A 45 6.42 -1.44 2.40
N ILE A 46 7.10 -0.29 2.41
CA ILE A 46 8.30 -0.09 3.22
C ILE A 46 7.93 -0.15 4.71
N ILE A 47 6.90 0.58 5.13
CA ILE A 47 6.41 0.61 6.52
C ILE A 47 6.07 -0.81 7.00
N ALA A 48 5.32 -1.57 6.20
CA ALA A 48 4.90 -2.92 6.56
C ALA A 48 6.06 -3.91 6.76
N VAL A 49 7.16 -3.75 6.03
CA VAL A 49 8.34 -4.63 6.15
C VAL A 49 9.19 -4.29 7.38
N PHE A 50 9.25 -3.01 7.76
CA PHE A 50 10.12 -2.52 8.84
C PHE A 50 9.36 -2.17 10.12
N GLY A 51 8.21 -2.80 10.36
CA GLY A 51 7.37 -2.51 11.53
C GLY A 51 8.11 -2.54 12.87
N ASP A 52 9.14 -3.37 13.02
CA ASP A 52 9.96 -3.46 14.24
C ASP A 52 10.75 -2.18 14.57
N PHE A 53 11.03 -1.34 13.57
CA PHE A 53 11.68 -0.05 13.75
C PHE A 53 10.70 1.06 14.15
N LEU A 54 9.40 0.78 14.10
CA LEU A 54 8.35 1.77 14.20
C LEU A 54 7.57 1.65 15.52
N THR A 55 7.02 2.78 15.96
CA THR A 55 6.05 2.83 17.06
C THR A 55 4.78 2.04 16.70
N GLU A 56 4.02 1.59 17.69
CA GLU A 56 2.80 0.81 17.44
C GLU A 56 1.80 1.56 16.54
N GLU A 57 1.73 2.89 16.70
CA GLU A 57 0.85 3.78 15.92
C GLU A 57 1.30 3.97 14.47
N GLN A 58 2.60 3.80 14.18
CA GLN A 58 3.17 3.93 12.83
C GLN A 58 3.12 2.61 12.05
N ARG A 59 2.92 1.48 12.72
CA ARG A 59 2.90 0.17 12.07
C ARG A 59 1.64 0.01 11.23
N THR A 60 1.81 -0.62 10.08
CA THR A 60 0.71 -1.03 9.20
C THR A 60 0.83 -2.52 8.89
N GLY A 61 -0.30 -3.15 8.58
CA GLY A 61 -0.32 -4.55 8.14
C GLY A 61 0.33 -4.74 6.76
N ASN A 62 0.79 -5.94 6.47
CA ASN A 62 1.36 -6.28 5.17
C ASN A 62 0.25 -6.58 4.14
N ALA A 63 -0.38 -5.53 3.64
CA ALA A 63 -1.48 -5.61 2.70
C ALA A 63 -1.11 -6.34 1.39
N LEU A 64 0.15 -6.28 0.94
CA LEU A 64 0.60 -7.01 -0.25
C LEU A 64 0.58 -8.53 0.00
N ALA A 65 1.03 -8.98 1.17
CA ALA A 65 0.96 -10.38 1.55
C ALA A 65 -0.50 -10.84 1.73
N GLU A 66 -1.34 -10.04 2.38
CA GLU A 66 -2.79 -10.32 2.52
C GLU A 66 -3.48 -10.47 1.16
N LEU A 67 -3.20 -9.57 0.21
CA LEU A 67 -3.72 -9.65 -1.15
C LEU A 67 -3.20 -10.88 -1.90
N GLY A 68 -1.95 -11.28 -1.66
CA GLY A 68 -1.37 -12.50 -2.23
C GLY A 68 -2.09 -13.77 -1.77
N GLU A 69 -2.52 -13.82 -0.50
CA GLU A 69 -3.34 -14.93 0.00
C GLU A 69 -4.78 -14.86 -0.51
N LEU A 70 -5.38 -13.66 -0.53
CA LEU A 70 -6.72 -13.45 -1.07
C LEU A 70 -6.80 -13.90 -2.53
N ALA A 71 -5.81 -13.56 -3.36
CA ALA A 71 -5.79 -13.89 -4.79
C ALA A 71 -5.83 -15.40 -5.09
N LYS A 72 -5.58 -16.26 -4.10
CA LYS A 72 -5.69 -17.73 -4.22
C LYS A 72 -7.09 -18.24 -3.91
N GLN A 73 -7.99 -17.38 -3.42
CA GLN A 73 -9.33 -17.73 -3.00
C GLN A 73 -10.36 -17.44 -4.10
N PRO A 74 -11.43 -18.25 -4.23
CA PRO A 74 -12.50 -18.01 -5.21
C PRO A 74 -13.23 -16.68 -5.04
N GLU A 75 -13.28 -16.15 -3.81
CA GLU A 75 -13.92 -14.87 -3.48
C GLU A 75 -13.08 -13.64 -3.85
N ALA A 76 -11.86 -13.82 -4.38
CA ALA A 76 -10.99 -12.71 -4.76
C ALA A 76 -11.63 -11.83 -5.84
N ASN A 77 -11.87 -10.57 -5.51
CA ASN A 77 -12.28 -9.55 -6.45
C ASN A 77 -11.43 -8.29 -6.20
N ILE A 78 -10.39 -8.12 -7.01
CA ILE A 78 -9.35 -7.11 -6.78
C ILE A 78 -9.29 -6.19 -8.01
N ILE A 79 -9.57 -4.90 -7.80
CA ILE A 79 -9.32 -3.84 -8.77
C ILE A 79 -7.89 -3.31 -8.53
N LYS A 80 -6.99 -3.66 -9.44
CA LYS A 80 -5.57 -3.29 -9.38
C LYS A 80 -5.27 -2.06 -10.23
N LEU A 81 -4.87 -0.97 -9.59
CA LEU A 81 -4.43 0.26 -10.26
C LEU A 81 -2.91 0.22 -10.51
N PRO A 82 -2.36 0.99 -11.47
CA PRO A 82 -0.91 1.09 -11.63
C PRO A 82 -0.21 1.54 -10.33
N ASN A 83 0.96 0.98 -10.06
CA ASN A 83 1.79 1.29 -8.88
C ASN A 83 3.27 1.38 -9.29
N ILE A 84 4.11 1.92 -8.41
CA ILE A 84 5.55 2.05 -8.64
C ILE A 84 6.25 0.68 -8.52
N SER A 85 6.95 0.30 -9.59
CA SER A 85 8.06 -0.66 -9.54
C SER A 85 9.35 0.12 -9.28
N ALA A 86 9.70 0.27 -8.00
CA ALA A 86 10.67 1.28 -7.56
C ALA A 86 12.08 1.01 -8.08
N SER A 87 12.68 2.01 -8.71
CA SER A 87 14.12 2.10 -8.88
C SER A 87 14.82 2.42 -7.56
N VAL A 88 16.14 2.21 -7.48
CA VAL A 88 16.94 2.56 -6.28
C VAL A 88 16.77 4.04 -5.89
N PRO A 89 16.83 5.03 -6.81
CA PRO A 89 16.57 6.43 -6.46
C PRO A 89 15.18 6.66 -5.86
N GLN A 90 14.13 6.03 -6.39
CA GLN A 90 12.76 6.16 -5.87
C GLN A 90 12.63 5.54 -4.48
N LEU A 91 13.25 4.37 -4.25
CA LEU A 91 13.27 3.74 -2.93
C LEU A 91 13.94 4.65 -1.89
N LYS A 92 15.12 5.19 -2.20
CA LYS A 92 15.83 6.12 -1.30
C LYS A 92 15.04 7.39 -1.03
N ALA A 93 14.39 7.95 -2.05
CA ALA A 93 13.54 9.13 -1.90
C ALA A 93 12.35 8.85 -0.96
N ALA A 94 11.68 7.71 -1.11
CA ALA A 94 10.57 7.30 -0.24
C ALA A 94 11.04 7.08 1.20
N ILE A 95 12.20 6.43 1.41
CA ILE A 95 12.80 6.26 2.75
C ILE A 95 13.08 7.63 3.37
N ALA A 96 13.73 8.54 2.64
CA ALA A 96 14.06 9.87 3.14
C ALA A 96 12.80 10.70 3.48
N GLU A 97 11.75 10.60 2.67
CA GLU A 97 10.47 11.26 2.94
C GLU A 97 9.82 10.71 4.22
N LEU A 98 9.79 9.39 4.39
CA LEU A 98 9.26 8.74 5.59
C LEU A 98 10.08 9.10 6.85
N GLN A 99 11.40 9.12 6.75
CA GLN A 99 12.28 9.57 7.82
C GLN A 99 11.99 11.02 8.22
N ALA A 100 11.79 11.91 7.25
CA ALA A 100 11.41 13.30 7.50
C ALA A 100 10.04 13.43 8.19
N GLN A 101 9.16 12.44 8.02
CA GLN A 101 7.87 12.33 8.72
C GLN A 101 7.96 11.63 10.08
N GLY A 102 9.16 11.24 10.53
CA GLY A 102 9.39 10.66 11.85
C GLY A 102 9.34 9.13 11.91
N PHE A 103 9.34 8.43 10.78
CA PHE A 103 9.50 6.98 10.74
C PHE A 103 10.98 6.64 10.90
N ALA A 104 11.35 5.91 11.95
CA ALA A 104 12.74 5.58 12.27
C ALA A 104 13.31 4.43 11.39
N LEU A 105 13.10 4.53 10.07
CA LEU A 105 13.53 3.55 9.08
C LEU A 105 15.04 3.62 8.83
N PRO A 106 15.71 2.48 8.60
CA PRO A 106 17.11 2.47 8.20
C PRO A 106 17.30 3.03 6.78
N ASP A 107 18.47 3.59 6.53
CA ASP A 107 18.89 3.96 5.18
C ASP A 107 19.09 2.73 4.29
N TYR A 108 18.97 2.91 2.97
CA TYR A 108 19.34 1.86 2.01
C TYR A 108 20.87 1.83 1.80
N PRO A 109 21.57 0.75 2.19
CA PRO A 109 23.01 0.65 2.00
C PRO A 109 23.35 0.33 0.54
N ASP A 110 24.09 1.21 -0.14
CA ASP A 110 24.58 0.93 -1.50
C ASP A 110 25.58 -0.22 -1.55
N ASN A 111 26.41 -0.32 -0.50
CA ASN A 111 27.40 -1.38 -0.33
C ASN A 111 27.35 -1.82 1.14
N PRO A 112 26.52 -2.82 1.49
CA PRO A 112 26.44 -3.30 2.87
C PRO A 112 27.80 -3.84 3.34
N SER A 113 28.22 -3.46 4.54
CA SER A 113 29.52 -3.83 5.11
C SER A 113 29.43 -4.40 6.53
N SER A 114 28.21 -4.68 6.99
CA SER A 114 27.93 -5.32 8.28
C SER A 114 26.77 -6.30 8.11
N ASP A 115 26.68 -7.23 9.05
CA ASP A 115 25.49 -8.04 9.29
C ASP A 115 24.28 -7.15 9.67
#